data_AF-A0A3B3TZ47-F1
#
_entry.id   AF-A0A3B3TZ47-F1
#
_cell.length_a   1.000
_cell.length_b   1.000
_cell.length_c   1.000
_cell.angle_alpha   90.00
_cell.angle_beta   90.00
_cell.angle_gamma   90.00
#
_symmetry.space_group_name_H-M   'P 1'
#
loop_
_entity.id
_entity.type
_entity.pdbx_description
1 polymer ?
#
loop_
_entity_poly.entity_id
_entity_poly.type
_entity_poly.pdbx_seq_one_letter_code
_entity_poly.pdbx_strand_id
1 'polypeptide(L)'
;MLLLSLNARGLCREEKVNAVIFQSHCDILCLQETKWDILKEKEMSQKWKGKMFSAISSTQAGGVAIFVREGLFNNCHLVHRDQQGKFIIIDFFYNNISCRLINIHAPNRHTGKDRLQQWGKFYDHHAHRKYQGLGPDGLRSVRFLYLKEQWLVFHLL
;
A
#
# COMPACT_ATOMS: atom_id res chain seq x y z
N MET A 1 -1.50 -16.13 -2.64
CA MET A 1 -0.95 -14.83 -2.24
C MET A 1 -1.37 -14.49 -0.82
N LEU A 2 -0.42 -14.28 0.08
CA LEU A 2 -0.63 -13.77 1.44
C LEU A 2 -0.26 -12.29 1.49
N LEU A 3 -1.24 -11.43 1.73
CA LEU A 3 -1.05 -9.99 1.93
C LEU A 3 -1.27 -9.64 3.40
N LEU A 4 -0.32 -8.91 3.99
CA LEU A 4 -0.42 -8.36 5.34
C LEU A 4 -0.46 -6.83 5.28
N SER A 5 -1.33 -6.22 6.08
CA SER A 5 -1.36 -4.77 6.29
C SER A 5 -1.20 -4.45 7.77
N LEU A 6 -0.35 -3.50 8.11
CA LEU A 6 -0.05 -3.14 9.49
C LEU A 6 0.27 -1.66 9.68
N ASN A 7 -0.45 -1.01 10.61
CA ASN A 7 -0.01 0.23 11.21
C ASN A 7 1.23 -0.03 12.06
N ALA A 8 2.39 0.38 11.58
CA ALA A 8 3.62 0.17 12.31
C ALA A 8 3.74 1.09 13.53
N ARG A 9 3.03 2.24 13.60
CA ARG A 9 3.19 3.24 14.67
C ARG A 9 4.66 3.61 14.94
N GLY A 10 5.42 3.82 13.88
CA GLY A 10 6.86 4.03 13.87
C GLY A 10 7.67 2.74 13.76
N LEU A 11 8.61 2.72 12.81
CA LEU A 11 9.39 1.53 12.46
C LEU A 11 10.89 1.83 12.33
N CYS A 12 11.46 2.56 13.29
CA CYS A 12 12.88 2.94 13.26
C CYS A 12 13.80 2.01 14.07
N ARG A 13 13.25 1.31 15.08
CA ARG A 13 14.00 0.39 15.94
C ARG A 13 14.27 -0.93 15.22
N GLU A 14 15.53 -1.38 15.20
CA GLU A 14 15.99 -2.58 14.50
C GLU A 14 15.21 -3.83 14.91
N GLU A 15 14.88 -4.00 16.20
CA GLU A 15 14.14 -5.18 16.68
C GLU A 15 12.75 -5.25 16.03
N LYS A 16 12.09 -4.10 15.94
CA LYS A 16 10.75 -3.98 15.35
C LYS A 16 10.79 -4.12 13.83
N VAL A 17 11.81 -3.55 13.19
CA VAL A 17 12.08 -3.73 11.76
C VAL A 17 12.24 -5.21 11.43
N ASN A 18 13.06 -5.93 12.21
CA ASN A 18 13.29 -7.36 12.03
C ASN A 18 11.99 -8.16 12.21
N ALA A 19 11.24 -7.92 13.29
CA ALA A 19 9.99 -8.61 13.55
C ALA A 19 8.91 -8.35 12.48
N VAL A 20 8.77 -7.10 12.03
CA VAL A 20 7.68 -6.68 11.12
C VAL A 20 8.01 -6.94 9.65
N ILE A 21 9.24 -6.68 9.22
CA ILE A 21 9.63 -6.75 7.81
C ILE A 21 10.27 -8.12 7.51
N PHE A 22 11.37 -8.44 8.19
CA PHE A 22 12.24 -9.54 7.80
C PHE A 22 11.79 -10.92 8.31
N GLN A 23 11.06 -10.97 9.43
CA GLN A 23 10.46 -12.20 9.97
C GLN A 23 9.03 -12.43 9.47
N SER A 24 8.47 -11.50 8.68
CA SER A 24 7.14 -11.68 8.12
C SER A 24 7.16 -12.69 6.97
N HIS A 25 6.30 -13.71 7.06
CA HIS A 25 6.17 -14.75 6.03
C HIS A 25 5.12 -14.41 4.96
N CYS A 26 4.93 -13.12 4.65
CA CYS A 26 3.94 -12.66 3.66
C CYS A 26 4.56 -12.42 2.27
N ASP A 27 3.71 -12.43 1.24
CA ASP A 27 4.11 -12.16 -0.15
C ASP A 27 4.16 -10.66 -0.42
N ILE A 28 3.20 -9.92 0.17
CA ILE A 28 3.11 -8.47 0.13
C ILE A 28 2.86 -7.95 1.55
N LEU A 29 3.68 -7.00 2.01
CA LEU A 29 3.53 -6.30 3.28
C LEU A 29 3.23 -4.82 3.03
N CYS A 30 2.09 -4.35 3.51
CA CYS A 30 1.69 -2.95 3.48
C CYS A 30 1.84 -2.34 4.87
N LEU A 31 2.63 -1.28 4.97
CA LEU A 31 2.91 -0.59 6.23
C LEU A 31 2.38 0.84 6.18
N GLN A 32 1.85 1.29 7.31
CA GLN A 32 1.49 2.68 7.55
C GLN A 32 2.16 3.21 8.81
N GLU A 33 2.27 4.54 8.92
CA GLU A 33 3.02 5.22 9.99
C GLU A 33 4.43 4.66 10.13
N THR A 34 5.16 4.50 9.02
CA THR A 34 6.55 4.04 9.07
C THR A 34 7.45 5.01 9.85
N LYS A 35 7.18 6.32 9.73
CA LYS A 35 7.97 7.41 10.32
C LYS A 35 9.44 7.39 9.92
N TRP A 36 9.71 6.93 8.70
CA TRP A 36 11.06 6.92 8.14
C TRP A 36 11.43 8.28 7.58
N ASP A 37 12.71 8.60 7.69
CA ASP A 37 13.37 9.61 6.89
C ASP A 37 13.96 8.99 5.62
N ILE A 38 14.61 9.81 4.80
CA ILE A 38 15.23 9.39 3.53
C ILE A 38 16.35 8.36 3.78
N LEU A 39 17.09 8.50 4.88
CA LEU A 39 18.19 7.60 5.22
C LEU A 39 17.67 6.21 5.56
N LYS A 40 16.63 6.11 6.41
CA LYS A 40 16.02 4.84 6.78
C LYS A 40 15.29 4.19 5.60
N GLU A 41 14.60 4.97 4.75
CA GLU A 41 14.03 4.46 3.49
C GLU A 41 15.10 3.78 2.63
N LYS A 42 16.23 4.46 2.40
CA LYS A 42 17.34 3.92 1.61
C LYS A 42 17.92 2.66 2.23
N GLU A 43 18.13 2.65 3.54
CA GLU A 43 18.61 1.48 4.29
C GLU A 43 17.67 0.28 4.12
N MET A 44 16.36 0.49 4.29
CA MET A 44 15.37 -0.58 4.13
C MET A 44 15.32 -1.09 2.69
N SER A 45 15.43 -0.20 1.70
CA SER A 45 15.49 -0.58 0.29
C SER A 45 16.70 -1.45 -0.04
N GLN A 46 17.84 -1.23 0.64
CA GLN A 46 19.07 -1.99 0.42
C GLN A 46 19.05 -3.34 1.14
N LYS A 47 18.45 -3.40 2.35
CA LYS A 47 18.32 -4.65 3.12
C LYS A 47 17.26 -5.59 2.53
N TRP A 48 16.22 -5.06 1.91
CA TRP A 48 15.15 -5.87 1.30
C TRP A 48 15.58 -6.46 -0.04
N LYS A 49 15.44 -7.77 -0.20
CA LYS A 49 15.83 -8.48 -1.43
C LYS A 49 14.82 -8.32 -2.58
N GLY A 50 13.58 -7.97 -2.27
CA GLY A 50 12.52 -7.80 -3.27
C GLY A 50 12.31 -6.35 -3.69
N LYS A 51 11.13 -6.06 -4.25
CA LYS A 51 10.74 -4.67 -4.57
C LYS A 51 10.18 -3.98 -3.33
N MET A 52 10.62 -2.76 -3.10
CA MET A 52 10.10 -1.88 -2.06
C MET A 52 9.60 -0.58 -2.70
N PHE A 53 8.41 -0.14 -2.31
CA PHE A 53 7.85 1.14 -2.69
C PHE A 53 7.44 1.89 -1.44
N SER A 54 7.75 3.18 -1.35
CA SER A 54 7.43 3.98 -0.17
C SER A 54 7.07 5.40 -0.52
N ALA A 55 6.28 6.02 0.36
CA ALA A 55 5.99 7.43 0.36
C ALA A 55 6.28 7.96 1.77
N ILE A 56 7.38 8.70 1.92
CA ILE A 56 7.76 9.36 3.18
C ILE A 56 6.79 10.50 3.46
N SER A 57 6.52 10.77 4.74
CA SER A 57 5.82 11.96 5.19
C SER A 57 6.78 12.88 5.95
N SER A 58 6.62 14.19 5.78
CA SER A 58 7.28 15.20 6.62
C SER A 58 6.70 15.27 8.04
N THR A 59 5.58 14.58 8.29
CA THR A 59 4.90 14.56 9.60
C THR A 59 5.33 13.36 10.44
N GLN A 60 5.40 13.56 11.76
CA GLN A 60 5.73 12.53 12.77
C GLN A 60 4.69 11.40 12.90
N ALA A 61 3.64 11.41 12.09
CA ALA A 61 2.52 10.46 12.11
C ALA A 61 2.14 9.99 10.69
N GLY A 62 3.10 9.99 9.76
CA GLY A 62 2.84 9.59 8.38
C GLY A 62 3.87 8.61 7.83
N GLY A 63 3.74 8.33 6.54
CA GLY A 63 4.60 7.42 5.81
C GLY A 63 3.92 6.09 5.55
N VAL A 64 3.99 5.64 4.31
CA VAL A 64 3.51 4.32 3.88
C VAL A 64 4.58 3.58 3.10
N ALA A 65 4.59 2.26 3.18
CA ALA A 65 5.49 1.41 2.41
C ALA A 65 4.80 0.12 1.96
N ILE A 66 5.20 -0.41 0.82
CA ILE A 66 4.83 -1.73 0.31
C ILE A 66 6.11 -2.51 0.05
N PHE A 67 6.24 -3.66 0.71
CA PHE A 67 7.29 -4.64 0.42
C PHE A 67 6.68 -5.79 -0.35
N VAL A 68 7.31 -6.14 -1.46
CA VAL A 68 6.91 -7.23 -2.34
C VAL A 68 8.05 -8.24 -2.37
N ARG A 69 7.75 -9.49 -2.02
CA ARG A 69 8.72 -10.59 -2.03
C ARG A 69 9.28 -10.80 -3.44
N GLU A 70 10.58 -11.07 -3.52
CA GLU A 70 11.27 -11.35 -4.76
C GLU A 70 10.72 -12.61 -5.46
N GLY A 71 10.70 -12.60 -6.79
CA GLY A 71 10.37 -13.78 -7.62
C GLY A 71 8.90 -14.18 -7.69
N LEU A 72 7.99 -13.55 -6.94
CA LEU A 72 6.56 -13.94 -6.91
C LEU A 72 5.67 -13.21 -7.93
N PHE A 73 6.05 -11.98 -8.32
CA PHE A 73 5.17 -11.10 -9.10
C PHE A 73 5.88 -10.57 -10.33
N ASN A 74 5.20 -10.64 -11.47
CA ASN A 74 5.68 -10.09 -12.74
C ASN A 74 5.23 -8.64 -12.87
N ASN A 75 5.98 -7.83 -13.64
CA ASN A 75 5.61 -6.46 -14.00
C ASN A 75 5.21 -5.56 -12.81
N CYS A 76 5.75 -5.82 -11.60
CA CYS A 76 5.45 -5.01 -10.43
C CYS A 76 6.11 -3.63 -10.52
N HIS A 77 5.34 -2.55 -10.52
CA HIS A 77 5.84 -1.17 -10.67
C HIS A 77 4.99 -0.15 -9.93
N LEU A 78 5.61 1.01 -9.63
CA LEU A 78 4.95 2.14 -8.99
C LEU A 78 4.04 2.86 -9.99
N VAL A 79 2.78 3.07 -9.61
CA VAL A 79 1.82 3.88 -10.37
C VAL A 79 1.78 5.29 -9.83
N HIS A 80 1.74 5.44 -8.50
CA HIS A 80 1.66 6.74 -7.85
C HIS A 80 2.24 6.72 -6.45
N ARG A 81 3.01 7.77 -6.11
CA ARG A 81 3.55 8.04 -4.78
C ARG A 81 2.97 9.37 -4.31
N ASP A 82 2.21 9.33 -3.22
CA ASP A 82 1.67 10.54 -2.61
C ASP A 82 2.79 11.42 -2.03
N GLN A 83 2.70 12.73 -2.24
CA GLN A 83 3.70 13.69 -1.75
C GLN A 83 3.62 13.89 -0.23
N GLN A 84 2.49 13.61 0.40
CA GLN A 84 2.29 13.77 1.85
C GLN A 84 2.55 12.46 2.63
N GLY A 85 2.85 11.36 1.94
CA GLY A 85 3.08 10.06 2.54
C GLY A 85 1.82 9.40 3.10
N LYS A 86 0.64 9.70 2.51
CA LYS A 86 -0.66 9.13 2.91
C LYS A 86 -1.03 7.87 2.14
N PHE A 87 -0.63 7.74 0.89
CA PHE A 87 -0.90 6.53 0.11
C PHE A 87 0.15 6.25 -0.96
N ILE A 88 0.14 5.02 -1.44
CA ILE A 88 0.98 4.57 -2.54
C ILE A 88 0.24 3.51 -3.37
N ILE A 89 0.41 3.59 -4.69
CA ILE A 89 -0.27 2.72 -5.66
C ILE A 89 0.76 1.97 -6.46
N ILE A 90 0.61 0.65 -6.52
CA ILE A 90 1.42 -0.22 -7.39
C ILE A 90 0.52 -1.09 -8.25
N ASP A 91 1.02 -1.42 -9.43
CA ASP A 91 0.44 -2.44 -10.30
C ASP A 91 1.39 -3.62 -10.39
N PHE A 92 0.85 -4.84 -10.46
CA PHE A 92 1.62 -6.07 -10.62
C PHE A 92 0.79 -7.15 -11.31
N PHE A 93 1.46 -8.20 -11.78
CA PHE A 93 0.82 -9.33 -12.46
C PHE A 93 1.02 -10.61 -11.64
N TYR A 94 -0.07 -11.34 -11.40
CA TYR A 94 -0.09 -12.56 -10.60
C TYR A 94 -1.15 -13.52 -11.11
N ASN A 95 -0.81 -14.81 -11.30
CA ASN A 95 -1.74 -15.84 -11.77
C ASN A 95 -2.55 -15.44 -13.02
N ASN A 96 -1.87 -14.87 -14.02
CA ASN A 96 -2.48 -14.35 -15.26
C ASN A 96 -3.46 -13.17 -15.10
N ILE A 97 -3.47 -12.54 -13.92
CA ILE A 97 -4.34 -11.41 -13.59
C ILE A 97 -3.49 -10.17 -13.37
N SER A 98 -3.92 -9.04 -13.95
CA SER A 98 -3.38 -7.73 -13.63
C SER A 98 -4.01 -7.22 -12.33
N CYS A 99 -3.19 -6.94 -11.34
CA CYS A 99 -3.60 -6.48 -10.02
C CYS A 99 -3.20 -5.02 -9.80
N ARG A 100 -4.06 -4.27 -9.09
CA ARG A 100 -3.72 -2.95 -8.53
C ARG A 100 -3.85 -2.99 -7.02
N LEU A 101 -2.81 -2.52 -6.34
CA LEU A 101 -2.78 -2.41 -4.88
C LEU A 101 -2.59 -0.95 -4.47
N ILE A 102 -3.47 -0.50 -3.59
CA ILE A 102 -3.43 0.83 -2.99
C ILE A 102 -3.25 0.65 -1.48
N ASN A 103 -2.07 1.02 -0.97
CA ASN A 103 -1.82 1.10 0.46
C ASN A 103 -2.10 2.52 0.95
N ILE A 104 -3.01 2.67 1.91
CA ILE A 104 -3.49 3.97 2.38
C ILE A 104 -3.44 4.08 3.90
N HIS A 105 -3.01 5.25 4.38
CA HIS A 105 -3.12 5.68 5.76
C HIS A 105 -4.19 6.77 5.90
N ALA A 106 -5.39 6.36 6.36
CA ALA A 106 -6.51 7.28 6.58
C ALA A 106 -6.30 8.13 7.85
N PRO A 107 -6.54 9.45 7.81
CA PRO A 107 -6.47 10.30 9.00
C PRO A 107 -7.53 9.93 10.05
N ASN A 108 -7.15 9.96 11.33
CA ASN A 108 -8.04 9.61 12.45
C ASN A 108 -9.19 10.62 12.67
N ARG A 109 -9.05 11.88 12.20
CA ARG A 109 -9.83 13.03 12.71
C ARG A 109 -11.06 13.48 11.90
N HIS A 110 -11.50 12.73 10.88
CA HIS A 110 -12.73 13.10 10.16
C HIS A 110 -13.92 12.24 10.57
N THR A 111 -15.03 12.92 10.85
CA THR A 111 -16.36 12.33 11.06
C THR A 111 -16.71 11.43 9.86
N GLY A 112 -17.46 10.35 10.09
CA GLY A 112 -17.59 9.25 9.13
C GLY A 112 -18.14 9.62 7.73
N LYS A 113 -18.83 10.75 7.58
CA LYS A 113 -19.43 11.20 6.31
C LYS A 113 -18.41 11.83 5.35
N ASP A 114 -17.51 12.67 5.85
CA ASP A 114 -16.46 13.31 5.04
C ASP A 114 -15.45 12.28 4.52
N ARG A 115 -15.20 11.25 5.34
CA ARG A 115 -14.32 10.14 5.02
C ARG A 115 -14.82 9.40 3.77
N LEU A 116 -16.06 8.92 3.76
CA LEU A 116 -16.62 8.14 2.64
C LEU A 116 -16.69 8.95 1.33
N GLN A 117 -17.05 10.23 1.38
CA GLN A 117 -17.09 11.08 0.18
C GLN A 117 -15.70 11.35 -0.40
N GLN A 118 -14.69 11.63 0.43
CA GLN A 118 -13.32 11.78 -0.04
C GLN A 118 -12.78 10.49 -0.65
N TRP A 119 -13.08 9.34 -0.03
CA TRP A 119 -12.69 8.04 -0.58
C TRP A 119 -13.41 7.69 -1.88
N GLY A 120 -14.68 8.04 -2.02
CA GLY A 120 -15.41 7.89 -3.29
C GLY A 120 -14.73 8.64 -4.43
N LYS A 121 -14.43 9.93 -4.23
CA LYS A 121 -13.71 10.74 -5.22
C LYS A 121 -12.30 10.21 -5.51
N PHE A 122 -11.58 9.79 -4.48
CA PHE A 122 -10.26 9.18 -4.61
C PHE A 122 -10.30 7.89 -5.44
N TYR A 123 -11.28 7.03 -5.16
CA TYR A 123 -11.54 5.80 -5.90
C TYR A 123 -11.86 6.11 -7.37
N ASP A 124 -12.78 7.04 -7.63
CA ASP A 124 -13.13 7.43 -9.00
C ASP A 124 -11.92 7.95 -9.79
N HIS A 125 -11.04 8.71 -9.12
CA HIS A 125 -9.85 9.24 -9.77
C HIS A 125 -8.75 8.20 -10.00
N HIS A 126 -8.44 7.36 -9.00
CA HIS A 126 -7.24 6.51 -9.01
C HIS A 126 -7.52 5.03 -9.30
N ALA A 127 -8.70 4.53 -8.92
CA ALA A 127 -9.12 3.18 -9.24
C ALA A 127 -9.82 3.13 -10.60
N HIS A 128 -10.74 4.05 -10.89
CA HIS A 128 -11.61 3.99 -12.08
C HIS A 128 -10.91 4.39 -13.40
N ARG A 129 -9.85 5.21 -13.37
CA ARG A 129 -9.13 5.66 -14.58
C ARG A 129 -8.45 4.55 -15.39
N LYS A 130 -8.22 3.36 -14.82
CA LYS A 130 -7.72 2.19 -15.58
C LYS A 130 -8.85 1.40 -16.28
N TYR A 131 -10.11 1.69 -15.95
CA TYR A 131 -11.27 0.86 -16.33
C TYR A 131 -12.29 1.56 -17.24
N GLN A 132 -12.00 2.78 -17.72
CA GLN A 132 -12.79 3.38 -18.80
C GLN A 132 -12.54 2.59 -20.11
N GLY A 133 -13.34 1.55 -20.34
CA GLY A 133 -13.25 0.68 -21.53
C GLY A 133 -13.44 -0.81 -21.25
N LEU A 134 -13.49 -1.25 -19.99
CA LEU A 134 -13.78 -2.63 -19.63
C LEU A 134 -15.28 -2.77 -19.37
N GLY A 135 -15.93 -3.69 -20.10
CA GLY A 135 -17.37 -3.97 -19.98
C GLY A 135 -17.76 -4.45 -18.57
N PRO A 136 -19.06 -4.58 -18.28
CA PRO A 136 -19.59 -4.89 -16.94
C PRO A 136 -19.00 -6.14 -16.28
N ASP A 137 -18.41 -7.06 -17.05
CA ASP A 137 -17.72 -8.25 -16.54
C ASP A 137 -16.31 -7.99 -15.98
N GLY A 138 -15.65 -6.89 -16.38
CA GLY A 138 -14.32 -6.49 -15.90
C GLY A 138 -14.33 -5.71 -14.57
N LEU A 139 -15.51 -5.36 -14.04
CA LEU A 139 -15.68 -4.69 -12.74
C LEU A 139 -15.83 -5.67 -11.56
N ARG A 140 -15.73 -6.98 -11.81
CA ARG A 140 -15.95 -8.01 -10.79
C ARG A 140 -14.74 -8.09 -9.86
N SER A 141 -14.93 -7.67 -8.60
CA SER A 141 -14.04 -7.87 -7.43
C SER A 141 -13.07 -6.73 -7.09
N VAL A 142 -13.61 -5.62 -6.55
CA VAL A 142 -12.88 -4.80 -5.57
C VAL A 142 -12.98 -5.47 -4.21
N ARG A 143 -11.86 -5.88 -3.63
CA ARG A 143 -11.81 -6.32 -2.23
C ARG A 143 -11.19 -5.21 -1.40
N PHE A 144 -12.03 -4.56 -0.59
CA PHE A 144 -11.58 -3.68 0.47
C PHE A 144 -11.16 -4.56 1.66
N LEU A 145 -9.90 -4.51 2.05
CA LEU A 145 -9.47 -5.10 3.32
C LEU A 145 -9.49 -3.96 4.35
N TYR A 146 -10.48 -3.98 5.23
CA TYR A 146 -10.55 -3.08 6.37
C TYR A 146 -10.11 -3.83 7.63
N LEU A 147 -8.93 -3.50 8.17
CA LEU A 147 -8.43 -4.06 9.42
C LEU A 147 -8.21 -2.92 10.40
N LYS A 148 -8.99 -2.92 11.50
CA LYS A 148 -8.82 -2.01 12.67
C LYS A 148 -8.47 -0.57 12.28
N GLU A 149 -9.38 0.11 11.57
CA GLU A 149 -9.26 1.52 11.14
C GLU A 149 -8.30 1.80 9.99
N GLN A 150 -7.81 0.77 9.31
CA GLN A 150 -6.93 0.89 8.15
C GLN A 150 -7.58 0.33 6.89
N TRP A 151 -7.51 1.11 5.81
CA TRP A 151 -8.05 0.74 4.50
C TRP A 151 -6.93 0.27 3.59
N LEU A 152 -7.08 -0.94 3.09
CA LEU A 152 -6.33 -1.41 1.94
C LEU A 152 -7.33 -1.66 0.80
N VAL A 153 -7.05 -1.12 -0.38
CA VAL A 153 -7.90 -1.37 -1.56
C VAL A 153 -7.15 -2.30 -2.50
N PHE A 154 -7.76 -3.46 -2.76
CA PHE A 154 -7.22 -4.49 -3.63
C PHE A 154 -8.18 -4.72 -4.81
N HIS A 155 -7.67 -4.62 -6.03
CA HIS A 155 -8.43 -4.94 -7.25
C HIS A 155 -7.87 -6.21 -7.89
N LEU A 156 -8.74 -7.21 -8.06
CA LEU A 156 -8.52 -8.38 -8.90
C LEU A 156 -9.26 -8.13 -10.22
N LEU A 157 -8.61 -8.42 -11.35
CA LEU A 157 -9.24 -8.46 -12.67
C LEU A 157 -9.58 -9.88 -13.11
#